data_AF-Q1GIN4-F1
#
_entry.id   AF-Q1GIN4-F1
#
_cell.length_a   1.000
_cell.length_b   1.000
_cell.length_c   1.000
_cell.angle_alpha   90.00
_cell.angle_beta   90.00
_cell.angle_gamma   90.00
#
_symmetry.space_group_name_H-M   'P 1'
#
loop_
_entity.id
_entity.type
_entity.pdbx_description
1 polymer ?
#
loop_
_entity_poly.entity_id
_entity_poly.type
_entity_poly.pdbx_seq_one_letter_code
_entity_poly.pdbx_strand_id
1 'polypeptide(L)'
;MMMNSRFPLSLMLVASLGLVACGQSRDDKRMRFDGIVFRTSAKPIDKKETLLNFRVEVRDALQSQRGALAAATHEATRYCIQNYGTSRFDWTNITPDSEGSYQIQLDNRDAIFTGRCKP
;
A
#
# COMPACT_ATOMS: atom_id res chain seq x y z
N MET A 1 0.75 76.61 13.43
CA MET A 1 0.07 76.67 12.12
C MET A 1 -0.12 75.23 11.66
N MET A 2 -1.35 74.88 11.32
CA MET A 2 -1.79 73.52 11.00
C MET A 2 -1.07 72.97 9.76
N MET A 3 -0.68 71.69 9.79
CA MET A 3 -0.64 70.86 8.58
C MET A 3 -1.42 69.59 8.87
N ASN A 4 -2.64 69.58 8.35
CA ASN A 4 -3.53 68.45 8.29
C ASN A 4 -3.09 67.52 7.14
N SER A 5 -3.76 66.36 7.04
CA SER A 5 -3.98 65.57 5.82
C SER A 5 -3.13 64.31 5.55
N ARG A 6 -3.75 63.19 5.97
CA ARG A 6 -4.06 61.94 5.22
C ARG A 6 -2.89 61.08 4.72
N PHE A 7 -2.60 60.02 5.48
CA PHE A 7 -2.18 58.77 4.89
C PHE A 7 -3.04 57.61 5.43
N PRO A 8 -3.64 56.81 4.54
CA PRO A 8 -4.88 56.09 4.79
C PRO A 8 -4.68 54.83 5.62
N LEU A 9 -5.77 54.49 6.30
CA LEU A 9 -6.15 53.22 6.92
C LEU A 9 -5.96 52.02 5.96
N SER A 10 -4.72 51.65 5.64
CA SER A 10 -4.40 50.57 4.70
C SER A 10 -3.07 49.91 5.07
N LEU A 11 -3.00 49.39 6.29
CA LEU A 11 -1.90 48.52 6.71
C LEU A 11 -2.45 47.27 7.42
N MET A 12 -3.46 46.65 6.83
CA MET A 12 -4.01 45.40 7.34
C MET A 12 -4.58 44.57 6.19
N LEU A 13 -3.72 44.02 5.35
CA LEU A 13 -4.03 42.83 4.56
C LEU A 13 -2.76 42.36 3.86
N VAL A 14 -2.69 41.07 3.54
CA VAL A 14 -1.61 40.39 2.79
C VAL A 14 -0.47 39.82 3.67
N ALA A 15 -0.81 38.81 4.48
CA ALA A 15 0.17 37.82 4.95
C ALA A 15 -0.44 36.40 5.00
N SER A 16 -1.13 35.99 3.94
CA SER A 16 -1.76 34.66 3.89
C SER A 16 -1.85 34.13 2.46
N LEU A 17 -0.73 33.98 1.77
CA LEU A 17 -0.64 33.19 0.53
C LEU A 17 0.63 32.35 0.62
N GLY A 18 0.47 31.03 0.79
CA GLY A 18 1.65 30.15 0.73
C GLY A 18 1.55 28.74 1.29
N LEU A 19 0.39 28.22 1.70
CA LEU A 19 0.22 26.76 1.84
C LEU A 19 -0.10 26.20 0.46
N VAL A 20 0.89 26.18 -0.43
CA VAL A 20 0.80 25.42 -1.67
C VAL A 20 0.68 23.96 -1.25
N ALA A 21 -0.53 23.41 -1.42
CA ALA A 21 -0.81 22.03 -1.16
C ALA A 21 0.22 21.16 -1.91
N CYS A 22 1.00 20.35 -1.18
CA CYS A 22 1.68 19.19 -1.73
C CYS A 22 0.62 18.15 -2.13
N GLY A 23 -0.17 18.48 -3.15
CA GLY A 23 -1.10 17.58 -3.80
C GLY A 23 -0.31 16.63 -4.70
N GLN A 24 0.35 15.64 -4.09
CA GLN A 24 1.02 14.58 -4.85
C GLN A 24 -0.04 13.84 -5.68
N SER A 25 0.05 14.00 -7.00
CA SER A 25 -0.84 13.45 -8.02
C SER A 25 -1.20 12.01 -7.70
N ARG A 26 -2.51 11.72 -7.63
CA ARG A 26 -3.04 10.40 -7.20
C ARG A 26 -2.73 9.29 -8.20
N ASP A 27 -2.33 9.62 -9.42
CA ASP A 27 -2.06 8.68 -10.50
C ASP A 27 -0.71 7.95 -10.35
N ASP A 28 0.30 8.60 -9.75
CA ASP A 28 1.63 8.01 -9.47
C ASP A 28 1.74 7.38 -8.07
N LYS A 29 0.62 7.14 -7.38
CA LYS A 29 0.60 6.59 -6.01
C LYS A 29 0.66 5.07 -5.92
N ARG A 30 0.68 4.35 -7.04
CA ARG A 30 0.73 2.88 -6.99
C ARG A 30 2.16 2.43 -6.71
N MET A 31 2.34 1.73 -5.59
CA MET A 31 3.62 1.13 -5.22
C MET A 31 4.11 0.22 -6.37
N ARG A 32 5.34 0.44 -6.81
CA ARG A 32 6.01 -0.41 -7.81
C ARG A 32 6.86 -1.44 -7.08
N PHE A 33 6.77 -2.68 -7.52
CA PHE A 33 7.63 -3.77 -7.05
C PHE A 33 8.41 -4.28 -8.25
N ASP A 34 9.73 -4.22 -8.17
CA ASP A 34 10.59 -4.53 -9.32
C ASP A 34 10.26 -3.71 -10.58
N GLY A 35 9.92 -2.43 -10.39
CA GLY A 35 9.51 -1.52 -11.47
C GLY A 35 8.09 -1.74 -12.00
N ILE A 36 7.41 -2.82 -11.60
CA ILE A 36 6.08 -3.20 -12.09
C ILE A 36 4.99 -2.81 -11.07
N VAL A 37 3.87 -2.31 -11.56
CA VAL A 37 2.67 -2.09 -10.74
C VAL A 37 1.83 -3.36 -10.74
N PHE A 38 1.84 -4.10 -9.63
CA PHE A 38 0.99 -5.27 -9.46
C PHE A 38 -0.38 -4.89 -8.91
N ARG A 39 -1.44 -5.53 -9.43
CA ARG A 39 -2.77 -5.46 -8.82
C ARG A 39 -2.89 -6.60 -7.81
N THR A 40 -3.14 -6.25 -6.57
CA THR A 40 -3.26 -7.21 -5.46
C THR A 40 -4.63 -7.14 -4.80
N SER A 41 -5.08 -8.26 -4.24
CA SER A 41 -6.31 -8.33 -3.44
C SER A 41 -6.13 -9.34 -2.32
N ALA A 42 -6.24 -8.91 -1.07
CA ALA A 42 -6.30 -9.78 0.10
C ALA A 42 -7.74 -10.05 0.55
N LYS A 43 -8.06 -11.32 0.85
CA LYS A 43 -9.36 -11.75 1.36
C LYS A 43 -9.18 -12.87 2.40
N PRO A 44 -10.07 -13.00 3.40
CA PRO A 44 -10.10 -14.19 4.24
C PRO A 44 -10.39 -15.43 3.38
N ILE A 45 -9.83 -16.58 3.75
CA ILE A 45 -10.12 -17.85 3.09
C ILE A 45 -11.56 -18.27 3.42
N ASP A 46 -11.91 -18.29 4.71
CA ASP A 46 -13.28 -18.46 5.16
C ASP A 46 -13.60 -17.43 6.26
N LYS A 47 -14.39 -16.43 5.88
CA LYS A 47 -14.81 -15.35 6.78
C LYS A 47 -15.64 -15.84 7.97
N LYS A 48 -16.36 -16.97 7.84
CA LYS A 48 -17.22 -17.51 8.90
C LYS A 48 -16.41 -18.28 9.94
N GLU A 49 -15.33 -18.92 9.52
CA GLU A 49 -14.43 -19.65 10.40
C GLU A 49 -13.46 -18.68 11.10
N THR A 50 -12.65 -17.94 10.32
CA THR A 50 -11.64 -17.05 10.88
C THR A 50 -11.11 -16.05 9.86
N LEU A 51 -10.82 -14.82 10.33
CA LEU A 51 -10.10 -13.84 9.52
C LEU A 51 -8.57 -14.04 9.56
N LEU A 52 -8.06 -14.93 10.43
CA LEU A 52 -6.62 -15.18 10.57
C LEU A 52 -6.02 -15.77 9.31
N ASN A 53 -6.75 -16.68 8.67
CA ASN A 53 -6.34 -17.34 7.44
C ASN A 53 -6.77 -16.50 6.25
N PHE A 54 -5.82 -16.09 5.41
CA PHE A 54 -6.07 -15.20 4.29
C PHE A 54 -5.45 -15.74 3.01
N ARG A 55 -5.97 -15.25 1.88
CA ARG A 55 -5.37 -15.38 0.56
C ARG A 55 -5.09 -14.02 -0.04
N VAL A 56 -3.95 -13.90 -0.73
CA VAL A 56 -3.59 -12.75 -1.55
C VAL A 56 -3.49 -13.21 -3.00
N GLU A 57 -4.21 -12.54 -3.87
CA GLU A 57 -4.14 -12.73 -5.31
C GLU A 57 -3.32 -11.60 -5.92
N VAL A 58 -2.35 -11.95 -6.76
CA VAL A 58 -1.49 -11.01 -7.50
C VAL A 58 -1.66 -11.25 -8.99
N ARG A 59 -2.18 -10.24 -9.70
CA ARG A 59 -2.39 -10.33 -11.15
C ARG A 59 -1.09 -10.26 -11.93
N ASP A 60 -0.99 -11.04 -13.02
CA ASP A 60 0.15 -11.05 -13.95
C ASP A 60 1.52 -11.23 -13.24
N ALA A 61 1.56 -12.14 -12.27
CA ALA A 61 2.73 -12.41 -11.43
C ALA A 61 3.96 -12.91 -12.20
N LEU A 62 3.76 -13.43 -13.42
CA LEU A 62 4.82 -13.86 -14.32
C LEU A 62 5.71 -12.71 -14.84
N GLN A 63 5.29 -11.45 -14.70
CA GLN A 63 6.13 -10.30 -15.10
C GLN A 63 7.39 -10.18 -14.24
N SER A 64 7.29 -10.51 -12.95
CA SER A 64 8.44 -10.66 -12.04
C SER A 64 7.98 -11.41 -10.80
N GLN A 65 8.51 -12.62 -10.59
CA GLN A 65 8.17 -13.43 -9.41
C GLN A 65 8.60 -12.75 -8.12
N ARG A 66 9.77 -12.10 -8.11
CA ARG A 66 10.25 -11.33 -6.95
C ARG A 66 9.36 -10.12 -6.67
N GLY A 67 8.97 -9.39 -7.72
CA GLY A 67 8.05 -8.27 -7.61
C GLY A 67 6.67 -8.70 -7.10
N ALA A 68 6.16 -9.83 -7.60
CA ALA A 68 4.89 -10.40 -7.17
C ALA A 68 4.91 -10.82 -5.69
N LEU A 69 5.99 -11.45 -5.21
CA LEU A 69 6.14 -11.78 -3.78
C LEU A 69 6.13 -10.53 -2.91
N ALA A 70 6.87 -9.50 -3.33
CA ALA A 70 6.96 -8.25 -2.58
C ALA A 70 5.59 -7.54 -2.53
N ALA A 71 4.85 -7.55 -3.64
CA ALA A 71 3.48 -7.04 -3.71
C ALA A 71 2.53 -7.84 -2.80
N ALA A 72 2.63 -9.16 -2.82
CA ALA A 72 1.85 -10.05 -1.96
C ALA A 72 2.15 -9.82 -0.48
N THR A 73 3.43 -9.69 -0.13
CA THR A 73 3.91 -9.42 1.24
C THR A 73 3.38 -8.10 1.76
N HIS A 74 3.47 -7.03 0.97
CA HIS A 74 2.92 -5.74 1.34
C HIS A 74 1.41 -5.81 1.59
N GLU A 75 0.66 -6.50 0.73
CA GLU A 75 -0.78 -6.65 0.89
C GLU A 75 -1.16 -7.55 2.08
N ALA A 76 -0.40 -8.61 2.34
CA ALA A 76 -0.56 -9.46 3.52
C ALA A 76 -0.33 -8.68 4.83
N THR A 77 0.72 -7.87 4.90
CA THR A 77 0.98 -6.98 6.03
C THR A 77 -0.18 -6.00 6.24
N ARG A 78 -0.68 -5.37 5.17
CA ARG A 78 -1.84 -4.47 5.27
C ARG A 78 -3.07 -5.20 5.80
N TYR A 79 -3.35 -6.40 5.31
CA TYR A 79 -4.47 -7.21 5.77
C TYR A 79 -4.38 -7.55 7.27
N CYS A 80 -3.23 -8.02 7.74
CA CYS A 80 -3.06 -8.38 9.15
C CYS A 80 -3.11 -7.16 10.08
N ILE A 81 -2.61 -6.00 9.63
CA ILE A 81 -2.73 -4.75 10.39
C ILE A 81 -4.20 -4.34 10.50
N GLN A 82 -4.96 -4.40 9.40
CA GLN A 82 -6.36 -4.00 9.39
C GLN A 82 -7.26 -4.89 10.24
N ASN A 83 -7.01 -6.20 10.27
CA ASN A 83 -7.88 -7.14 10.99
C ASN A 83 -7.41 -7.41 12.43
N TYR A 84 -6.11 -7.34 12.72
CA TYR A 84 -5.52 -7.78 13.99
C TYR A 84 -4.49 -6.81 14.59
N GLY A 85 -4.17 -5.70 13.92
CA GLY A 85 -3.17 -4.74 14.40
C GLY A 85 -1.72 -5.25 14.37
N THR A 86 -1.45 -6.36 13.67
CA THR A 86 -0.12 -6.98 13.58
C THR A 86 0.40 -6.96 12.15
N SER A 87 1.69 -6.70 11.97
CA SER A 87 2.36 -6.86 10.67
C SER A 87 2.88 -8.28 10.43
N ARG A 88 2.82 -9.15 11.46
CA ARG A 88 3.38 -10.50 11.43
C ARG A 88 2.40 -11.49 10.81
N PHE A 89 2.91 -12.37 9.97
CA PHE A 89 2.17 -13.49 9.38
C PHE A 89 3.15 -14.58 8.92
N ASP A 90 2.64 -15.80 8.75
CA ASP A 90 3.36 -16.89 8.10
C ASP A 90 2.68 -17.23 6.77
N TRP A 91 3.47 -17.48 5.72
CA TRP A 91 2.95 -18.08 4.50
C TRP A 91 2.68 -19.57 4.72
N THR A 92 1.59 -20.08 4.15
CA THR A 92 1.16 -21.48 4.30
C THR A 92 1.31 -22.30 3.02
N ASN A 93 1.38 -21.67 1.85
CA ASN A 93 1.53 -22.36 0.56
C ASN A 93 2.86 -22.10 -0.16
N ILE A 94 3.75 -21.29 0.43
CA ILE A 94 5.08 -21.05 -0.11
C ILE A 94 6.13 -21.26 0.99
N THR A 95 7.21 -21.93 0.63
CA THR A 95 8.42 -22.00 1.42
C THR A 95 9.53 -21.41 0.56
N PRO A 96 10.07 -20.23 0.89
CA PRO A 96 11.25 -19.72 0.22
C PRO A 96 12.38 -20.72 0.44
N ASP A 97 13.02 -21.19 -0.62
CA ASP A 97 14.26 -21.95 -0.50
C ASP A 97 15.42 -21.02 -0.08
N SER A 98 16.61 -21.61 0.12
CA SER A 98 17.81 -20.88 0.53
C SER A 98 18.28 -19.83 -0.48
N GLU A 99 17.81 -19.87 -1.73
CA GLU A 99 18.11 -18.90 -2.79
C GLU A 99 16.97 -17.88 -2.98
N GLY A 100 15.89 -18.00 -2.22
CA GLY A 100 14.71 -17.15 -2.30
C GLY A 100 13.77 -17.49 -3.46
N SER A 101 13.99 -18.60 -4.17
CA SER A 101 12.98 -19.16 -5.08
C SER A 101 11.89 -19.86 -4.28
N TYR A 102 10.65 -19.70 -4.73
CA TYR A 102 9.49 -20.31 -4.13
C TYR A 102 8.57 -20.78 -5.24
N GLN A 103 8.01 -21.97 -5.09
CA GLN A 103 7.13 -22.54 -6.11
C GLN A 103 5.72 -21.99 -5.92
N ILE A 104 5.36 -21.01 -6.75
CA ILE A 104 4.05 -20.37 -6.71
C ILE A 104 3.00 -21.30 -7.30
N GLN A 105 1.86 -21.45 -6.62
CA GLN A 105 0.67 -21.93 -7.30
C GLN A 105 0.14 -20.82 -8.20
N LEU A 106 0.34 -20.99 -9.50
CA LEU A 106 -0.18 -20.11 -10.53
C LEU A 106 -1.59 -20.56 -10.92
N ASP A 107 -2.51 -19.61 -10.94
CA ASP A 107 -3.79 -19.74 -11.64
C ASP A 107 -3.68 -18.92 -12.93
N ASN A 108 -3.40 -19.61 -14.04
CA ASN A 108 -3.06 -19.00 -15.32
C ASN A 108 -1.81 -18.08 -15.23
N ARG A 109 -2.00 -16.75 -15.17
CA ARG A 109 -0.90 -15.76 -15.01
C ARG A 109 -0.85 -15.13 -13.63
N ASP A 110 -1.81 -15.48 -12.78
CA ASP A 110 -1.98 -14.88 -11.47
C ASP A 110 -1.36 -15.77 -10.39
N ALA A 111 -0.76 -15.16 -9.38
CA ALA A 111 -0.23 -15.87 -8.24
C ALA A 111 -1.20 -15.83 -7.07
N ILE A 112 -1.46 -17.00 -6.48
CA ILE A 112 -2.23 -17.11 -5.25
C ILE A 112 -1.28 -17.44 -4.10
N PHE A 113 -1.29 -16.57 -3.10
CA PHE A 113 -0.57 -16.76 -1.84
C PHE A 113 -1.59 -16.97 -0.73
N THR A 114 -1.31 -17.88 0.19
CA THR A 114 -2.12 -18.09 1.40
C THR A 114 -1.24 -17.98 2.61
N GLY A 115 -1.78 -17.39 3.67
CA GLY A 115 -1.04 -17.14 4.89
C GLY A 115 -1.94 -17.06 6.10
N ARG A 116 -1.30 -16.94 7.27
CA ARG A 116 -1.95 -16.80 8.56
C ARG A 116 -1.34 -15.66 9.36
N CYS A 117 -2.16 -14.71 9.80
CA CYS A 117 -1.70 -13.61 10.68
C CYS A 117 -1.22 -14.14 12.04
N LYS A 118 -0.29 -13.41 12.67
CA LYS A 118 0.30 -13.71 13.99
C LYS A 118 0.08 -12.52 14.93
N PRO A 119 -1.11 -12.42 15.56
CA PRO A 119 -1.36 -11.43 16.61
C PRO A 119 -0.36 -11.63 17.76
#